data_AF-A0A1I0U5H3-F1
#
_entry.id   AF-A0A1I0U5H3-F1
#
_cell.length_a   1.000
_cell.length_b   1.000
_cell.length_c   1.000
_cell.angle_alpha   90.00
_cell.angle_beta   90.00
_cell.angle_gamma   90.00
#
_symmetry.space_group_name_H-M   'P 1'
#
loop_
_entity.id
_entity.type
_entity.pdbx_description
1 polymer ?
#
loop_
_entity_poly.entity_id
_entity_poly.type
_entity_poly.pdbx_seq_one_letter_code
_entity_poly.pdbx_strand_id
1 'polypeptide(L)'
;MFSALPALSLSVPTVPGESATSLAARLARRNGAPRLITFCSDMGLDHRALTNGNDTEIWRLAALAGTDPEALLFWTPRLTANGWFRFGRKRIKFTAFARTRLRACPACLAEGQAAHPAIWQLSSIRRCIGHGCLLVELPVTPSNKEIFDFAFHAAQMRGRLFDTVAANESPLENHLLACILGNKEGTWVDQLPFHVVAQTSENLGALMLLGPDAPRDLITADKWHQAGSIGFSILKRGPDALCHTLKELQRAVPLDAALYRSRYRLFFDWLRYRDDDPDFDVIRDLVRDFIFQNYPVAKGAIVLGKPCPRQLVHSISTASRAYGVTRWQLGRRLTALGLAQRSADDRDFRLTDYVSAEVMDQVAGDFNALMTAGDTAQWLGIDRFLLTKLTDGGVIQKFFADKHASPRYHPRDLSTFITALNGLAESGAINEDWLDIPTAAHRLRCPTDRVTTLILKQYIPLRREPDCSSRFRALRVHLPTLREAISCPVDGALPPGTVARMLEIDIRTLRALVDGGHLASIPVTEPQSGRQRRYIQGNSVEDFQRSFITVTQLATENRRNPGVEAIIQADRGIDRLPIPERCQTIYRRVDIR
;
A
#
# COMPACT_ATOMS: atom_id res chain seq x y z
N MET A 1 38.64 41.64 -32.31
CA MET A 1 38.84 42.09 -33.71
C MET A 1 37.78 43.10 -34.20
N PHE A 2 36.76 43.47 -33.40
CA PHE A 2 35.70 44.44 -33.78
C PHE A 2 35.66 45.73 -32.93
N SER A 3 36.64 45.95 -32.05
CA SER A 3 36.71 47.13 -31.16
C SER A 3 36.97 48.47 -31.89
N ALA A 4 37.07 48.45 -33.22
CA ALA A 4 37.32 49.62 -34.06
C ALA A 4 36.06 50.15 -34.78
N LEU A 5 34.90 49.48 -34.65
CA LEU A 5 33.63 50.03 -35.15
C LEU A 5 33.10 51.06 -34.14
N PRO A 6 32.93 52.34 -34.52
CA PRO A 6 32.31 53.31 -33.62
C PRO A 6 30.85 52.92 -33.38
N ALA A 7 30.42 53.04 -32.12
CA ALA A 7 29.02 52.85 -31.76
C ALA A 7 28.12 53.84 -32.54
N LEU A 8 26.90 53.41 -32.84
CA LEU A 8 25.93 54.26 -33.52
C LEU A 8 25.61 55.49 -32.67
N SER A 9 25.54 56.67 -33.31
CA SER A 9 25.20 57.92 -32.63
C SER A 9 23.81 57.88 -31.99
N LEU A 10 22.87 57.13 -32.57
CA LEU A 10 21.54 56.87 -32.02
C LEU A 10 21.48 55.44 -31.44
N SER A 11 22.06 55.24 -30.26
CA SER A 11 22.02 53.95 -29.55
C SER A 11 20.81 53.83 -28.59
N VAL A 12 20.66 52.67 -27.97
CA VAL A 12 19.62 52.36 -26.97
C VAL A 12 20.25 51.80 -25.68
N PRO A 13 19.65 52.04 -24.50
CA PRO A 13 20.17 51.50 -23.25
C PRO A 13 20.14 49.96 -23.21
N THR A 14 21.17 49.37 -22.61
CA THR A 14 21.28 47.93 -22.38
C THR A 14 20.22 47.47 -21.38
N VAL A 15 19.51 46.38 -21.70
CA VAL A 15 18.54 45.77 -20.78
C VAL A 15 19.08 44.40 -20.33
N PRO A 16 19.24 44.15 -19.02
CA PRO A 16 19.68 42.84 -18.53
C PRO A 16 18.75 41.72 -19.00
N GLY A 17 19.33 40.61 -19.46
CA GLY A 17 18.55 39.47 -19.94
C GLY A 17 18.06 39.58 -21.39
N GLU A 18 18.35 40.69 -22.07
CA GLU A 18 17.93 40.91 -23.46
C GLU A 18 18.75 40.07 -24.46
N SER A 19 18.09 39.57 -25.51
CA SER A 19 18.74 38.86 -26.62
C SER A 19 19.28 39.80 -27.70
N ALA A 20 20.29 39.36 -28.46
CA ALA A 20 20.86 40.11 -29.58
C ALA A 20 19.81 40.58 -30.60
N THR A 21 18.85 39.71 -30.96
CA THR A 21 17.79 40.09 -31.90
C THR A 21 16.87 41.18 -31.36
N SER A 22 16.62 41.20 -30.05
CA SER A 22 15.84 42.26 -29.40
C SER A 22 16.58 43.58 -29.39
N LEU A 23 17.88 43.57 -29.03
CA LEU A 23 18.72 44.75 -29.05
C LEU A 23 18.79 45.33 -30.48
N ALA A 24 19.00 44.48 -31.48
CA ALA A 24 19.01 44.87 -32.89
C ALA A 24 17.66 45.47 -33.32
N ALA A 25 16.53 44.90 -32.90
CA ALA A 25 15.21 45.43 -33.22
C ALA A 25 14.98 46.83 -32.62
N ARG A 26 15.43 47.05 -31.38
CA ARG A 26 15.37 48.36 -30.73
C ARG A 26 16.28 49.38 -31.40
N LEU A 27 17.50 48.99 -31.78
CA LEU A 27 18.43 49.83 -32.54
C LEU A 27 17.86 50.19 -33.91
N ALA A 28 17.29 49.23 -34.64
CA ALA A 28 16.62 49.45 -35.91
C ALA A 28 15.55 50.54 -35.79
N ARG A 29 14.65 50.41 -34.81
CA ARG A 29 13.61 51.42 -34.55
C ARG A 29 14.18 52.78 -34.15
N ARG A 30 15.21 52.81 -33.31
CA ARG A 30 15.86 54.06 -32.88
C ARG A 30 16.55 54.79 -34.03
N ASN A 31 17.06 54.07 -35.02
CA ASN A 31 17.72 54.60 -36.21
C ASN A 31 16.76 54.76 -37.41
N GLY A 32 15.44 54.64 -37.20
CA GLY A 32 14.43 54.87 -38.24
C GLY A 32 14.29 53.74 -39.27
N ALA A 33 14.95 52.60 -39.07
CA ALA A 33 14.78 51.45 -39.95
C ALA A 33 13.40 50.80 -39.72
N PRO A 34 12.64 50.50 -40.80
CA PRO A 34 11.26 50.00 -40.67
C PRO A 34 11.17 48.56 -40.17
N ARG A 35 12.22 47.76 -40.39
CA ARG A 35 12.30 46.33 -40.04
C ARG A 35 13.71 45.96 -39.61
N LEU A 36 13.82 44.99 -38.71
CA LEU A 36 15.09 44.40 -38.27
C LEU A 36 15.95 43.92 -39.46
N ILE A 37 15.36 43.22 -40.43
CA ILE A 37 16.11 42.71 -41.59
C ILE A 37 16.70 43.83 -42.45
N THR A 38 16.00 44.97 -42.57
CA THR A 38 16.48 46.15 -43.30
C THR A 38 17.68 46.75 -42.56
N PHE A 39 17.55 46.95 -41.24
CA PHE A 39 18.67 47.42 -40.41
C PHE A 39 19.88 46.49 -40.48
N CYS A 40 19.68 45.17 -40.43
CA CYS A 40 20.78 44.22 -40.60
C CYS A 40 21.48 44.42 -41.95
N SER A 41 20.72 44.53 -43.05
CA SER A 41 21.27 44.77 -44.38
C SER A 41 22.08 46.07 -44.44
N ASP A 42 21.55 47.17 -43.92
CA ASP A 42 22.19 48.49 -43.95
C ASP A 42 23.49 48.52 -43.14
N MET A 43 23.53 47.78 -42.03
CA MET A 43 24.71 47.65 -41.16
C MET A 43 25.66 46.51 -41.59
N GLY A 44 25.35 45.80 -42.68
CA GLY A 44 26.12 44.67 -43.19
C GLY A 44 26.09 43.42 -42.29
N LEU A 45 25.12 43.31 -41.39
CA LEU A 45 24.90 42.14 -40.54
C LEU A 45 24.12 41.05 -41.29
N ASP A 46 24.49 39.79 -41.10
CA ASP A 46 23.70 38.67 -41.61
C ASP A 46 22.52 38.40 -40.66
N HIS A 47 21.32 38.77 -41.09
CA HIS A 47 20.08 38.56 -40.33
C HIS A 47 19.85 37.09 -39.94
N ARG A 48 20.13 36.13 -40.85
CA ARG A 48 19.92 34.70 -40.57
C ARG A 48 20.96 34.19 -39.58
N ALA A 49 22.20 34.62 -39.71
CA ALA A 49 23.25 34.27 -38.75
C ALA A 49 22.98 34.89 -37.37
N LEU A 50 22.55 36.15 -37.31
CA LEU A 50 22.20 36.85 -36.07
C LEU A 50 21.01 36.18 -35.36
N THR A 51 19.95 35.84 -36.09
CA THR A 51 18.78 35.14 -35.51
C THR A 51 19.14 33.74 -35.00
N ASN A 52 20.11 33.05 -35.61
CA ASN A 52 20.66 31.80 -35.09
C ASN A 52 21.70 31.99 -33.98
N GLY A 53 21.98 33.24 -33.58
CA GLY A 53 22.90 33.58 -32.51
C GLY A 53 24.37 33.32 -32.87
N ASN A 54 24.76 33.56 -34.12
CA ASN A 54 26.16 33.47 -34.53
C ASN A 54 27.04 34.44 -33.72
N ASP A 55 28.11 33.92 -33.11
CA ASP A 55 28.98 34.70 -32.22
C ASP A 55 29.54 35.94 -32.93
N THR A 56 30.04 35.84 -34.17
CA THR A 56 30.59 36.97 -34.93
C THR A 56 29.56 38.09 -35.13
N GLU A 57 28.33 37.75 -35.52
CA GLU A 57 27.28 38.75 -35.72
C GLU A 57 26.82 39.41 -34.40
N ILE A 58 26.83 38.66 -33.29
CA ILE A 58 26.56 39.20 -31.96
C ILE A 58 27.67 40.19 -31.55
N TRP A 59 28.94 39.85 -31.79
CA TRP A 59 30.07 40.75 -31.52
C TRP A 59 29.98 42.04 -32.33
N ARG A 60 29.64 41.94 -33.63
CA ARG A 60 29.46 43.11 -34.51
C ARG A 60 28.31 43.98 -34.04
N LEU A 61 27.16 43.37 -33.69
CA LEU A 61 26.02 44.09 -33.14
C LEU A 61 26.37 44.78 -31.81
N ALA A 62 27.10 44.11 -30.93
CA ALA A 62 27.50 44.68 -29.65
C ALA A 62 28.39 45.92 -29.82
N ALA A 63 29.31 45.89 -30.80
CA ALA A 63 30.11 47.05 -31.17
C ALA A 63 29.24 48.22 -31.68
N LEU A 64 28.26 47.95 -32.57
CA LEU A 64 27.32 48.97 -33.05
C LEU A 64 26.48 49.57 -31.92
N ALA A 65 26.10 48.77 -30.93
CA ALA A 65 25.33 49.20 -29.77
C ALA A 65 26.17 49.93 -28.70
N GLY A 66 27.49 49.73 -28.70
CA GLY A 66 28.37 50.14 -27.61
C GLY A 66 28.14 49.35 -26.31
N THR A 67 27.83 48.05 -26.41
CA THR A 67 27.57 47.18 -25.25
C THR A 67 28.60 46.07 -25.09
N ASP A 68 28.62 45.42 -23.93
CA ASP A 68 29.44 44.24 -23.67
C ASP A 68 28.94 43.04 -24.51
N PRO A 69 29.76 42.52 -25.44
CA PRO A 69 29.41 41.36 -26.24
C PRO A 69 29.22 40.10 -25.38
N GLU A 70 29.93 39.94 -24.25
CA GLU A 70 29.82 38.74 -23.42
C GLU A 70 28.45 38.62 -22.75
N ALA A 71 27.93 39.73 -22.22
CA ALA A 71 26.56 39.79 -21.70
C ALA A 71 25.52 39.43 -22.78
N LEU A 72 25.70 39.90 -24.01
CA LEU A 72 24.78 39.64 -25.12
C LEU A 72 24.86 38.20 -25.62
N LEU A 73 26.08 37.65 -25.70
CA LEU A 73 26.35 36.24 -26.02
C LEU A 73 25.70 35.31 -25.00
N PHE A 74 25.76 35.67 -23.71
CA PHE A 74 25.18 34.90 -22.63
C PHE A 74 23.66 34.77 -22.76
N TRP A 75 22.99 35.88 -23.04
CA TRP A 75 21.52 35.94 -23.14
C TRP A 75 20.97 35.67 -24.54
N THR A 76 21.80 35.34 -25.53
CA THR A 76 21.30 34.99 -26.87
C THR A 76 21.34 33.48 -27.07
N PRO A 77 20.24 32.80 -27.44
CA PRO A 77 20.29 31.41 -27.85
C PRO A 77 21.14 31.24 -29.12
N ARG A 78 22.27 30.53 -29.01
CA ARG A 78 23.25 30.33 -30.09
C ARG A 78 23.22 28.92 -30.63
N LEU A 79 22.95 28.75 -31.92
CA LEU A 79 22.93 27.44 -32.57
C LEU A 79 24.35 26.86 -32.60
N THR A 80 24.53 25.70 -31.95
CA THR A 80 25.85 25.04 -31.81
C THR A 80 25.96 23.74 -32.57
N ALA A 81 24.82 23.08 -32.82
CA ALA A 81 24.69 21.91 -33.68
C ALA A 81 23.23 21.84 -34.18
N ASN A 82 22.96 20.97 -35.15
CA ASN A 82 21.60 20.78 -35.66
C ASN A 82 20.62 20.46 -34.50
N GLY A 83 19.59 21.29 -34.32
CA GLY A 83 18.62 21.14 -33.23
C GLY A 83 19.11 21.49 -31.81
N TRP A 84 20.31 22.07 -31.65
CA TRP A 84 20.89 22.35 -30.33
C TRP A 84 21.41 23.78 -30.18
N PHE A 85 20.96 24.44 -29.12
CA PHE A 85 21.36 25.79 -28.77
C PHE A 85 22.18 25.81 -27.48
N ARG A 86 23.16 26.71 -27.42
CA ARG A 86 23.75 27.20 -26.17
C ARG A 86 22.94 28.41 -25.71
N PHE A 87 22.51 28.41 -24.46
CA PHE A 87 21.83 29.55 -23.84
C PHE A 87 22.28 29.68 -22.38
N GLY A 88 22.88 30.82 -22.03
CA GLY A 88 23.70 30.96 -20.84
C GLY A 88 24.75 29.84 -20.75
N ARG A 89 24.81 29.19 -19.60
CA ARG A 89 25.76 28.08 -19.36
C ARG A 89 25.23 26.71 -19.81
N LYS A 90 24.02 26.63 -20.36
CA LYS A 90 23.36 25.36 -20.68
C LYS A 90 23.26 25.09 -22.17
N ARG A 91 23.35 23.81 -22.53
CA ARG A 91 23.01 23.29 -23.84
C ARG A 91 21.56 22.80 -23.82
N ILE A 92 20.73 23.31 -24.72
CA ILE A 92 19.28 23.15 -24.72
C ILE A 92 18.83 22.72 -26.12
N LYS A 93 17.95 21.72 -26.20
CA LYS A 93 17.35 21.30 -27.48
C LYS A 93 16.42 22.38 -28.02
N PHE A 94 16.34 22.48 -29.35
CA PHE A 94 15.44 23.38 -30.05
C PHE A 94 13.97 23.20 -29.64
N THR A 95 13.55 21.98 -29.31
CA THR A 95 12.18 21.66 -28.85
C THR A 95 11.78 22.33 -27.54
N ALA A 96 12.74 22.83 -26.76
CA ALA A 96 12.46 23.62 -25.55
C ALA A 96 12.20 25.11 -25.84
N PHE A 97 12.37 25.57 -27.08
CA PHE A 97 12.14 26.96 -27.47
C PHE A 97 10.85 27.15 -28.25
N ALA A 98 10.14 28.24 -27.95
CA ALA A 98 9.02 28.76 -28.72
C ALA A 98 9.52 29.88 -29.65
N ARG A 99 9.98 29.50 -30.85
CA ARG A 99 10.62 30.42 -31.82
C ARG A 99 9.73 30.81 -33.00
N THR A 100 8.47 30.38 -33.01
CA THR A 100 7.49 30.69 -34.05
C THR A 100 6.38 31.63 -33.58
N ARG A 101 6.26 31.83 -32.27
CA ARG A 101 5.29 32.72 -31.63
C ARG A 101 5.99 33.53 -30.56
N LEU A 102 6.01 34.85 -30.72
CA LEU A 102 6.53 35.74 -29.70
C LEU A 102 5.55 35.81 -28.53
N ARG A 103 6.12 35.92 -27.33
CA ARG A 103 5.36 36.11 -26.10
C ARG A 103 5.84 37.37 -25.41
N ALA A 104 4.94 38.06 -24.74
CA ALA A 104 5.25 39.30 -24.05
C ALA A 104 4.51 39.39 -22.73
N CYS A 105 5.11 40.10 -21.78
CA CYS A 105 4.41 40.51 -20.57
C CYS A 105 3.44 41.66 -20.90
N PRO A 106 2.13 41.53 -20.62
CA PRO A 106 1.16 42.60 -20.87
C PRO A 106 1.49 43.89 -20.10
N ALA A 107 2.00 43.79 -18.87
CA ALA A 107 2.41 44.95 -18.07
C ALA A 107 3.66 45.64 -18.66
N CYS A 108 4.67 44.89 -19.10
CA CYS A 108 5.84 45.47 -19.79
C CYS A 108 5.40 46.24 -21.05
N LEU A 109 4.44 45.71 -21.82
CA LEU A 109 3.93 46.38 -23.01
C LEU A 109 3.21 47.69 -22.65
N ALA A 110 2.42 47.70 -21.58
CA ALA A 110 1.73 48.89 -21.09
C ALA A 110 2.70 49.99 -20.64
N GLU A 111 3.83 49.61 -20.03
CA GLU A 111 4.93 50.51 -19.67
C GLU A 111 5.74 51.01 -20.89
N GLY A 112 5.45 50.49 -22.08
CA GLY A 112 6.17 50.82 -23.31
C GLY A 112 7.55 50.17 -23.41
N GLN A 113 7.81 49.11 -22.65
CA GLN A 113 9.06 48.36 -22.74
C GLN A 113 9.13 47.60 -24.07
N ALA A 114 10.21 47.83 -24.81
CA ALA A 114 10.44 47.24 -26.13
C ALA A 114 11.58 46.21 -26.15
N ALA A 115 12.18 45.92 -24.99
CA ALA A 115 13.17 44.86 -24.83
C ALA A 115 12.49 43.53 -24.53
N HIS A 116 12.93 42.47 -25.23
CA HIS A 116 12.46 41.10 -25.05
C HIS A 116 13.46 40.29 -24.21
N PRO A 117 13.10 39.93 -22.97
CA PRO A 117 13.86 38.98 -22.18
C PRO A 117 14.04 37.67 -22.93
N ALA A 118 15.29 37.25 -23.10
CA ALA A 118 15.61 36.07 -23.90
C ALA A 118 15.01 34.78 -23.35
N ILE A 119 14.84 34.71 -22.03
CA ILE A 119 14.24 33.55 -21.35
C ILE A 119 12.79 33.30 -21.79
N TRP A 120 12.08 34.32 -22.28
CA TRP A 120 10.72 34.16 -22.82
C TRP A 120 10.70 33.41 -24.15
N GLN A 121 11.86 33.12 -24.75
CA GLN A 121 11.95 32.19 -25.88
C GLN A 121 11.82 30.73 -25.44
N LEU A 122 11.92 30.39 -24.16
CA LEU A 122 11.78 29.02 -23.66
C LEU A 122 10.33 28.68 -23.40
N SER A 123 9.81 27.61 -24.02
CA SER A 123 8.39 27.23 -23.95
C SER A 123 7.88 27.09 -22.51
N SER A 124 8.74 26.60 -21.61
CA SER A 124 8.42 26.37 -20.20
C SER A 124 8.46 27.61 -19.30
N ILE A 125 8.94 28.75 -19.81
CA ILE A 125 8.84 30.05 -19.13
C ILE A 125 7.54 30.72 -19.58
N ARG A 126 6.59 30.88 -18.66
CA ARG A 126 5.27 31.47 -18.94
C ARG A 126 4.95 32.66 -18.05
N ARG A 127 5.82 33.00 -17.10
CA ARG A 127 5.64 34.14 -16.19
C ARG A 127 6.69 35.22 -16.43
N CYS A 128 6.26 36.48 -16.33
CA CYS A 128 7.18 37.60 -16.19
C CYS A 128 7.72 37.66 -14.75
N ILE A 129 9.04 37.65 -14.58
CA ILE A 129 9.67 37.73 -13.25
C ILE A 129 9.44 39.11 -12.61
N GLY A 130 9.49 40.18 -13.40
CA GLY A 130 9.32 41.55 -12.90
C GLY A 130 7.89 41.86 -12.44
N HIS A 131 6.89 41.46 -13.24
CA HIS A 131 5.48 41.80 -12.98
C HIS A 131 4.64 40.67 -12.40
N GLY A 132 5.17 39.43 -12.35
CA GLY A 132 4.47 38.29 -11.77
C GLY A 132 3.20 37.84 -12.52
N CYS A 133 2.99 38.26 -13.77
CA CYS A 133 1.85 37.86 -14.59
C CYS A 133 2.25 36.89 -15.72
N LEU A 134 1.25 36.20 -16.27
CA LEU A 134 1.45 35.30 -17.41
C LEU A 134 1.78 36.07 -18.69
N LEU A 135 2.67 35.50 -19.49
CA LEU A 135 3.01 36.00 -20.82
C LEU A 135 1.87 35.71 -21.79
N VAL A 136 1.55 36.69 -22.63
CA VAL A 136 0.57 36.57 -23.70
C VAL A 136 1.27 36.33 -25.04
N GLU A 137 0.66 35.52 -25.91
CA GLU A 137 1.14 35.39 -27.30
C GLU A 137 0.82 36.65 -28.09
N LEU A 138 1.81 37.18 -28.81
CA LEU A 138 1.62 38.28 -29.73
C LEU A 138 0.99 37.80 -31.05
N PRO A 139 0.29 38.67 -31.79
CA PRO A 139 -0.30 38.31 -33.08
C PRO A 139 0.71 37.65 -34.02
N VAL A 140 0.27 36.61 -34.73
CA VAL A 140 1.12 35.86 -35.66
C VAL A 140 1.53 36.77 -36.82
N THR A 141 2.83 36.77 -37.13
CA THR A 141 3.35 37.49 -38.28
C THR A 141 3.05 36.76 -39.59
N PRO A 142 2.75 37.48 -40.68
CA PRO A 142 2.59 36.87 -42.00
C PRO A 142 3.89 36.24 -42.53
N SER A 143 5.05 36.68 -42.03
CA SER A 143 6.37 36.29 -42.49
C SER A 143 7.27 35.83 -41.36
N ASN A 144 7.87 34.64 -41.52
CA ASN A 144 8.87 34.10 -40.58
C ASN A 144 10.10 35.00 -40.39
N LYS A 145 10.33 35.97 -41.30
CA LYS A 145 11.46 36.91 -41.23
C LYS A 145 11.25 38.01 -40.17
N GLU A 146 10.04 38.16 -39.64
CA GLU A 146 9.69 39.22 -38.69
C GLU A 146 9.48 38.71 -37.25
N ILE A 147 9.61 37.40 -37.02
CA ILE A 147 9.38 36.78 -35.70
C ILE A 147 10.36 37.28 -34.65
N PHE A 148 11.57 37.70 -35.02
CA PHE A 148 12.57 38.19 -34.05
C PHE A 148 12.57 39.72 -33.89
N ASP A 149 11.70 40.44 -34.61
CA ASP A 149 11.57 41.89 -34.52
C ASP A 149 10.59 42.29 -33.39
N PHE A 150 10.96 41.99 -32.15
CA PHE A 150 10.06 42.22 -31.00
C PHE A 150 9.69 43.69 -30.82
N ALA A 151 10.64 44.62 -31.02
CA ALA A 151 10.38 46.05 -30.87
C ALA A 151 9.30 46.53 -31.85
N PHE A 152 9.25 45.96 -33.07
CA PHE A 152 8.17 46.22 -34.01
C PHE A 152 6.81 45.75 -33.47
N HIS A 153 6.72 44.53 -32.97
CA HIS A 153 5.46 43.98 -32.45
C HIS A 153 4.99 44.71 -31.19
N ALA A 154 5.91 44.99 -30.26
CA ALA A 154 5.61 45.73 -29.04
C ALA A 154 5.04 47.12 -29.35
N ALA A 155 5.57 47.82 -30.37
CA ALA A 155 5.06 49.12 -30.79
C ALA A 155 3.63 49.05 -31.35
N GLN A 156 3.26 47.98 -32.08
CA GLN A 156 1.91 47.78 -32.60
C GLN A 156 0.87 47.51 -31.51
N MET A 157 1.33 47.02 -30.36
CA MET A 157 0.51 46.70 -29.20
C MET A 157 0.37 47.87 -28.24
N ARG A 158 1.03 49.00 -28.50
CA ARG A 158 1.02 50.18 -27.63
C ARG A 158 -0.40 50.75 -27.49
N GLY A 159 -0.83 50.98 -26.26
CA GLY A 159 -2.16 51.52 -25.95
C GLY A 159 -3.29 50.49 -25.99
N ARG A 160 -3.01 49.20 -26.25
CA ARG A 160 -3.99 48.13 -26.05
C ARG A 160 -4.09 47.78 -24.57
N LEU A 161 -5.31 47.56 -24.10
CA LEU A 161 -5.56 46.95 -22.79
C LEU A 161 -5.36 45.44 -22.91
N PHE A 162 -4.63 44.88 -21.96
CA PHE A 162 -4.41 43.44 -21.86
C PHE A 162 -4.88 42.96 -20.50
N ASP A 163 -5.60 41.85 -20.49
CA ASP A 163 -5.93 41.18 -19.25
C ASP A 163 -4.64 40.63 -18.61
N THR A 164 -4.38 41.03 -17.37
CA THR A 164 -3.25 40.54 -16.59
C THR A 164 -3.72 39.40 -15.71
N VAL A 165 -3.26 38.18 -16.02
CA VAL A 165 -3.47 37.02 -15.14
C VAL A 165 -2.28 36.91 -14.20
N ALA A 166 -2.51 37.13 -12.91
CA ALA A 166 -1.49 36.92 -11.88
C ALA A 166 -1.06 35.44 -11.86
N ALA A 167 0.25 35.22 -11.79
CA ALA A 167 0.83 33.89 -11.77
C ALA A 167 1.48 33.65 -10.42
N ASN A 168 1.12 32.53 -9.77
CA ASN A 168 1.78 32.06 -8.57
C ASN A 168 3.28 31.85 -8.81
N GLU A 169 4.05 31.80 -7.72
CA GLU A 169 5.46 31.42 -7.80
C GLU A 169 5.64 30.10 -8.56
N SER A 170 6.70 30.05 -9.37
CA SER A 170 7.00 28.91 -10.22
C SER A 170 8.36 28.32 -9.88
N PRO A 171 8.39 27.29 -9.01
CA PRO A 171 9.61 26.56 -8.68
C PRO A 171 10.35 26.03 -9.92
N LEU A 172 9.61 25.59 -10.94
CA LEU A 172 10.19 25.13 -12.20
C LEU A 172 10.92 26.26 -12.92
N GLU A 173 10.25 27.39 -13.18
CA GLU A 173 10.86 28.50 -13.92
C GLU A 173 12.08 29.07 -13.21
N ASN A 174 12.00 29.20 -11.88
CA ASN A 174 13.11 29.64 -11.04
C ASN A 174 14.31 28.67 -11.16
N HIS A 175 14.06 27.36 -11.13
CA HIS A 175 15.10 26.35 -11.32
C HIS A 175 15.70 26.37 -12.72
N LEU A 176 14.88 26.51 -13.77
CA LEU A 176 15.36 26.61 -15.15
C LEU A 176 16.25 27.85 -15.33
N LEU A 177 15.87 28.99 -14.75
CA LEU A 177 16.69 30.20 -14.73
C LEU A 177 18.01 29.98 -13.99
N ALA A 178 17.97 29.41 -12.78
CA ALA A 178 19.17 29.07 -12.01
C ALA A 178 20.11 28.17 -12.82
N CYS A 179 19.56 27.19 -13.54
CA CYS A 179 20.30 26.33 -14.45
C CYS A 179 21.02 27.12 -15.55
N ILE A 180 20.34 28.07 -16.21
CA ILE A 180 20.92 28.92 -17.27
C ILE A 180 22.07 29.77 -16.71
N LEU A 181 21.89 30.30 -15.49
CA LEU A 181 22.90 31.05 -14.75
C LEU A 181 24.09 30.19 -14.28
N GLY A 182 23.92 28.86 -14.26
CA GLY A 182 24.93 27.89 -13.81
C GLY A 182 24.93 27.64 -12.30
N ASN A 183 23.88 28.06 -11.61
CA ASN A 183 23.67 27.75 -10.20
C ASN A 183 23.06 26.34 -10.13
N LYS A 184 23.76 25.41 -9.46
CA LYS A 184 23.29 24.04 -9.21
C LYS A 184 23.35 23.76 -7.71
N GLU A 185 22.36 23.06 -7.19
CA GLU A 185 22.30 22.62 -5.79
C GLU A 185 22.93 21.22 -5.60
N GLY A 186 23.28 20.53 -6.69
CA GLY A 186 23.89 19.18 -6.67
C GLY A 186 22.89 18.04 -6.52
N THR A 187 21.61 18.32 -6.69
CA THR A 187 20.51 17.35 -6.54
C THR A 187 20.39 16.42 -7.75
N TRP A 188 19.59 15.35 -7.63
CA TRP A 188 19.31 14.44 -8.76
C TRP A 188 18.76 15.18 -9.99
N VAL A 189 17.85 16.13 -9.79
CA VAL A 189 17.26 16.92 -10.89
C VAL A 189 18.31 17.81 -11.59
N ASP A 190 19.37 18.25 -10.89
CA ASP A 190 20.47 19.05 -11.48
C ASP A 190 21.37 18.26 -12.44
N GLN A 191 21.29 16.93 -12.39
CA GLN A 191 22.02 15.99 -13.25
C GLN A 191 21.26 15.74 -14.56
N LEU A 192 19.95 15.96 -14.57
CA LEU A 192 19.11 15.74 -15.74
C LEU A 192 19.34 16.83 -16.80
N PRO A 193 19.21 16.50 -18.11
CA PRO A 193 19.22 17.49 -19.16
C PRO A 193 18.09 18.52 -19.01
N PHE A 194 18.36 19.78 -19.36
CA PHE A 194 17.44 20.91 -19.16
C PHE A 194 16.01 20.64 -19.68
N HIS A 195 15.92 20.14 -20.92
CA HIS A 195 14.63 19.89 -21.58
C HIS A 195 13.89 18.69 -20.97
N VAL A 196 14.61 17.74 -20.35
CA VAL A 196 14.03 16.60 -19.64
C VAL A 196 13.39 17.08 -18.35
N VAL A 197 14.08 17.92 -17.56
CA VAL A 197 13.50 18.53 -16.34
C VAL A 197 12.25 19.32 -16.67
N ALA A 198 12.33 20.21 -17.66
CA ALA A 198 11.23 21.07 -18.06
C ALA A 198 10.00 20.27 -18.50
N GLN A 199 10.15 19.39 -19.49
CA GLN A 199 9.02 18.66 -20.05
C GLN A 199 8.48 17.58 -19.10
N THR A 200 9.33 16.89 -18.33
CA THR A 200 8.85 15.89 -17.36
C THR A 200 8.04 16.56 -16.25
N SER A 201 8.49 17.71 -15.75
CA SER A 201 7.75 18.48 -14.74
C SER A 201 6.38 18.89 -15.26
N GLU A 202 6.32 19.46 -16.46
CA GLU A 202 5.06 19.89 -17.07
C GLU A 202 4.09 18.74 -17.30
N ASN A 203 4.52 17.63 -17.92
CA ASN A 203 3.60 16.54 -18.27
C ASN A 203 3.19 15.72 -17.04
N LEU A 204 4.09 15.50 -16.06
CA LEU A 204 3.72 14.87 -14.79
C LEU A 204 2.71 15.71 -14.02
N GLY A 205 2.97 17.03 -13.92
CA GLY A 205 2.06 17.93 -13.25
C GLY A 205 0.73 18.09 -13.98
N ALA A 206 0.71 18.02 -15.30
CA ALA A 206 -0.53 18.07 -16.09
C ALA A 206 -1.39 16.83 -15.83
N LEU A 207 -0.78 15.65 -15.75
CA LEU A 207 -1.47 14.42 -15.32
C LEU A 207 -2.06 14.60 -13.92
N MET A 208 -1.32 15.22 -13.00
CA MET A 208 -1.79 15.44 -11.62
C MET A 208 -2.90 16.47 -11.50
N LEU A 209 -2.83 17.54 -12.30
CA LEU A 209 -3.75 18.66 -12.24
C LEU A 209 -5.06 18.42 -13.01
N LEU A 210 -4.96 17.77 -14.18
CA LEU A 210 -6.06 17.66 -15.14
C LEU A 210 -6.54 16.22 -15.35
N GLY A 211 -5.81 15.23 -14.84
CA GLY A 211 -6.10 13.82 -15.03
C GLY A 211 -5.55 13.24 -16.34
N PRO A 212 -5.72 11.92 -16.55
CA PRO A 212 -5.09 11.19 -17.65
C PRO A 212 -5.66 11.51 -19.04
N ASP A 213 -6.92 11.92 -19.12
CA ASP A 213 -7.65 12.08 -20.39
C ASP A 213 -7.61 13.51 -20.94
N ALA A 214 -6.89 14.43 -20.28
CA ALA A 214 -6.85 15.83 -20.69
C ALA A 214 -6.15 15.99 -22.06
N PRO A 215 -6.80 16.66 -23.04
CA PRO A 215 -6.22 16.89 -24.36
C PRO A 215 -5.08 17.91 -24.28
N ARG A 216 -3.87 17.44 -24.55
CA ARG A 216 -2.62 18.20 -24.33
C ARG A 216 -2.57 19.52 -25.10
N ASP A 217 -3.14 19.54 -26.30
CA ASP A 217 -3.22 20.68 -27.21
C ASP A 217 -4.18 21.77 -26.74
N LEU A 218 -5.16 21.44 -25.89
CA LEU A 218 -6.11 22.39 -25.32
C LEU A 218 -5.69 22.93 -23.93
N ILE A 219 -4.56 22.47 -23.40
CA ILE A 219 -4.05 22.94 -22.10
C ILE A 219 -3.55 24.38 -22.26
N THR A 220 -4.17 25.29 -21.51
CA THR A 220 -3.83 26.72 -21.53
C THR A 220 -2.47 27.02 -20.90
N ALA A 221 -1.91 28.19 -21.19
CA ALA A 221 -0.63 28.63 -20.62
C ALA A 221 -0.65 28.67 -19.08
N ASP A 222 -1.76 29.12 -18.48
CA ASP A 222 -1.98 29.10 -17.03
C ASP A 222 -1.91 27.67 -16.45
N LYS A 223 -2.59 26.71 -17.09
CA LYS A 223 -2.58 25.33 -16.64
C LYS A 223 -1.23 24.65 -16.82
N TRP A 224 -0.51 24.96 -17.89
CA TRP A 224 0.88 24.50 -18.03
C TRP A 224 1.82 25.09 -16.98
N HIS A 225 1.64 26.36 -16.61
CA HIS A 225 2.39 27.00 -15.53
C HIS A 225 2.17 26.28 -14.19
N GLN A 226 0.90 26.07 -13.82
CA GLN A 226 0.53 25.35 -12.60
C GLN A 226 1.05 23.89 -12.61
N ALA A 227 0.88 23.20 -13.73
CA ALA A 227 1.39 21.84 -13.92
C ALA A 227 2.91 21.78 -13.73
N GLY A 228 3.68 22.67 -14.37
CA GLY A 228 5.12 22.75 -14.21
C GLY A 228 5.56 22.85 -12.75
N SER A 229 4.91 23.71 -11.97
CA SER A 229 5.17 23.86 -10.53
C SER A 229 4.88 22.57 -9.73
N ILE A 230 3.74 21.92 -9.98
CA ILE A 230 3.35 20.67 -9.31
C ILE A 230 4.37 19.57 -9.61
N GLY A 231 4.64 19.31 -10.89
CA GLY A 231 5.52 18.23 -11.30
C GLY A 231 6.98 18.47 -10.89
N PHE A 232 7.47 19.71 -10.96
CA PHE A 232 8.83 20.02 -10.51
C PHE A 232 8.99 19.83 -9.00
N SER A 233 7.97 20.19 -8.21
CA SER A 233 8.00 19.97 -6.75
C SER A 233 8.09 18.49 -6.38
N ILE A 234 7.56 17.60 -7.23
CA ILE A 234 7.73 16.14 -7.10
C ILE A 234 9.14 15.72 -7.53
N LEU A 235 9.58 16.12 -8.73
CA LEU A 235 10.88 15.71 -9.30
C LEU A 235 12.08 16.20 -8.49
N LYS A 236 12.01 17.40 -7.89
CA LYS A 236 13.08 17.94 -7.03
C LYS A 236 13.38 17.03 -5.84
N ARG A 237 12.41 16.23 -5.39
CA ARG A 237 12.58 15.26 -4.29
C ARG A 237 13.24 13.93 -4.71
N GLY A 238 13.50 13.73 -6.00
CA GLY A 238 14.22 12.56 -6.51
C GLY A 238 13.33 11.48 -7.14
N PRO A 239 13.95 10.38 -7.60
CA PRO A 239 13.27 9.32 -8.35
C PRO A 239 12.21 8.57 -7.51
N ASP A 240 12.47 8.38 -6.21
CA ASP A 240 11.52 7.70 -5.32
C ASP A 240 10.22 8.47 -5.18
N ALA A 241 10.29 9.81 -5.16
CA ALA A 241 9.10 10.66 -5.10
C ALA A 241 8.25 10.54 -6.38
N LEU A 242 8.88 10.42 -7.56
CA LEU A 242 8.19 10.15 -8.81
C LEU A 242 7.46 8.80 -8.75
N CYS A 243 8.16 7.73 -8.37
CA CYS A 243 7.58 6.39 -8.24
C CYS A 243 6.45 6.34 -7.20
N HIS A 244 6.62 7.01 -6.07
CA HIS A 244 5.60 7.14 -5.04
C HIS A 244 4.33 7.80 -5.57
N THR A 245 4.46 8.94 -6.27
CA THR A 245 3.31 9.63 -6.88
C THR A 245 2.59 8.74 -7.90
N LEU A 246 3.32 7.99 -8.72
CA LEU A 246 2.70 7.03 -9.63
C LEU A 246 1.97 5.91 -8.89
N LYS A 247 2.50 5.46 -7.74
CA LYS A 247 1.84 4.46 -6.87
C LYS A 247 0.58 5.00 -6.22
N GLU A 248 0.57 6.25 -5.77
CA GLU A 248 -0.62 6.91 -5.22
C GLU A 248 -1.74 6.99 -6.27
N LEU A 249 -1.41 7.40 -7.49
CA LEU A 249 -2.34 7.38 -8.62
C LEU A 249 -2.87 5.98 -8.94
N GLN A 250 -2.04 4.94 -8.81
CA GLN A 250 -2.50 3.56 -8.95
C GLN A 250 -3.54 3.22 -7.87
N ARG A 251 -3.26 3.57 -6.61
CA ARG A 251 -4.12 3.25 -5.45
C ARG A 251 -5.43 4.04 -5.44
N ALA A 252 -5.46 5.23 -6.03
CA ALA A 252 -6.64 6.10 -6.05
C ALA A 252 -7.84 5.51 -6.82
N VAL A 253 -7.61 4.54 -7.71
CA VAL A 253 -8.65 3.92 -8.54
C VAL A 253 -8.55 2.38 -8.41
N PRO A 254 -9.67 1.64 -8.30
CA PRO A 254 -9.68 0.17 -8.19
C PRO A 254 -8.76 -0.52 -9.21
N LEU A 255 -7.95 -1.51 -8.81
CA LEU A 255 -6.92 -2.14 -9.68
C LEU A 255 -7.45 -2.56 -11.05
N ASP A 256 -8.63 -3.20 -11.07
CA ASP A 256 -9.25 -3.75 -12.28
C ASP A 256 -9.97 -2.70 -13.15
N ALA A 257 -10.13 -1.46 -12.67
CA ALA A 257 -10.87 -0.43 -13.40
C ALA A 257 -10.08 0.14 -14.60
N ALA A 258 -8.75 0.07 -14.58
CA ALA A 258 -7.92 0.63 -15.64
C ALA A 258 -6.51 0.04 -15.70
N LEU A 259 -6.02 -0.18 -16.93
CA LEU A 259 -4.61 -0.51 -17.20
C LEU A 259 -3.70 0.72 -16.96
N TYR A 260 -2.41 0.49 -16.75
CA TYR A 260 -1.42 1.57 -16.53
C TYR A 260 -1.45 2.62 -17.65
N ARG A 261 -1.64 2.21 -18.92
CA ARG A 261 -1.72 3.14 -20.06
C ARG A 261 -2.90 4.10 -19.95
N SER A 262 -4.03 3.66 -19.43
CA SER A 262 -5.19 4.53 -19.24
C SER A 262 -5.00 5.43 -18.02
N ARG A 263 -4.43 4.92 -16.93
CA ARG A 263 -4.22 5.70 -15.69
C ARG A 263 -3.22 6.84 -15.84
N TYR A 264 -2.21 6.63 -16.67
CA TYR A 264 -1.13 7.59 -16.86
C TYR A 264 -1.15 8.22 -18.26
N ARG A 265 -2.25 8.08 -19.01
CA ARG A 265 -2.31 8.31 -20.46
C ARG A 265 -1.58 9.57 -20.92
N LEU A 266 -1.95 10.75 -20.41
CA LEU A 266 -1.29 12.02 -20.73
C LEU A 266 0.24 11.97 -20.60
N PHE A 267 0.74 11.51 -19.45
CA PHE A 267 2.18 11.46 -19.16
C PHE A 267 2.88 10.32 -19.90
N PHE A 268 2.27 9.13 -19.91
CA PHE A 268 2.82 7.92 -20.50
C PHE A 268 2.92 8.03 -22.03
N ASP A 269 1.87 8.55 -22.68
CA ASP A 269 1.86 8.69 -24.14
C ASP A 269 2.86 9.75 -24.59
N TRP A 270 2.93 10.91 -23.90
CA TRP A 270 3.97 11.91 -24.17
C TRP A 270 5.37 11.27 -24.05
N LEU A 271 5.63 10.54 -22.97
CA LEU A 271 6.93 9.92 -22.75
C LEU A 271 7.23 8.83 -23.78
N ARG A 272 6.21 8.10 -24.24
CA ARG A 272 6.31 7.10 -25.30
C ARG A 272 6.63 7.71 -26.66
N TYR A 273 6.03 8.85 -27.01
CA TYR A 273 6.28 9.56 -28.28
C TYR A 273 7.61 10.33 -28.30
N ARG A 274 8.40 10.27 -27.21
CA ARG A 274 9.78 10.78 -27.12
C ARG A 274 10.81 9.66 -27.22
N ASP A 275 10.53 8.66 -28.06
CA ASP A 275 11.45 7.57 -28.34
C ASP A 275 12.60 7.97 -29.27
N ASP A 276 12.46 9.11 -29.96
CA ASP A 276 13.50 9.78 -30.74
C ASP A 276 14.60 10.41 -29.89
N ASP A 277 14.39 10.51 -28.57
CA ASP A 277 15.23 11.26 -27.65
C ASP A 277 15.77 10.40 -26.49
N PRO A 278 17.03 9.93 -26.58
CA PRO A 278 17.69 9.15 -25.53
C PRO A 278 17.86 9.90 -24.20
N ASP A 279 17.83 11.23 -24.17
CA ASP A 279 17.98 11.99 -22.92
C ASP A 279 16.82 11.70 -21.95
N PHE A 280 15.67 11.24 -22.46
CA PHE A 280 14.54 10.78 -21.65
C PHE A 280 14.67 9.35 -21.14
N ASP A 281 15.72 8.59 -21.50
CA ASP A 281 15.94 7.21 -21.03
C ASP A 281 15.92 7.13 -19.50
N VAL A 282 16.50 8.11 -18.81
CA VAL A 282 16.52 8.17 -17.34
C VAL A 282 15.11 8.20 -16.73
N ILE A 283 14.15 8.86 -17.38
CA ILE A 283 12.75 8.88 -16.93
C ILE A 283 12.00 7.65 -17.45
N ARG A 284 12.25 7.23 -18.70
CA ARG A 284 11.64 6.04 -19.31
C ARG A 284 11.99 4.78 -18.53
N ASP A 285 13.22 4.65 -18.06
CA ASP A 285 13.69 3.54 -17.25
C ASP A 285 13.00 3.50 -15.88
N LEU A 286 12.92 4.63 -15.17
CA LEU A 286 12.18 4.71 -13.90
C LEU A 286 10.70 4.34 -14.04
N VAL A 287 10.01 4.94 -15.02
CA VAL A 287 8.58 4.69 -15.24
C VAL A 287 8.34 3.24 -15.70
N ARG A 288 9.24 2.69 -16.52
CA ARG A 288 9.14 1.29 -16.97
C ARG A 288 9.32 0.31 -15.82
N ASP A 289 10.35 0.50 -15.01
CA ASP A 289 10.64 -0.37 -13.87
C ASP A 289 9.51 -0.30 -12.84
N PHE A 290 8.98 0.90 -12.58
CA PHE A 290 7.77 1.08 -11.80
C PHE A 290 6.59 0.28 -12.37
N ILE A 291 6.33 0.37 -13.67
CA ILE A 291 5.23 -0.37 -14.31
C ILE A 291 5.44 -1.89 -14.18
N PHE A 292 6.64 -2.40 -14.43
CA PHE A 292 6.92 -3.82 -14.30
C PHE A 292 6.71 -4.32 -12.86
N GLN A 293 7.14 -3.53 -11.87
CA GLN A 293 7.03 -3.90 -10.46
C GLN A 293 5.61 -3.74 -9.89
N ASN A 294 4.73 -2.98 -10.55
CA ASN A 294 3.41 -2.63 -10.00
C ASN A 294 2.24 -3.04 -10.88
N TYR A 295 2.44 -3.56 -12.09
CA TYR A 295 1.37 -4.03 -12.95
C TYR A 295 1.67 -5.42 -13.51
N PRO A 296 0.63 -6.26 -13.74
CA PRO A 296 0.80 -7.61 -14.27
C PRO A 296 1.14 -7.59 -15.76
N VAL A 297 2.36 -7.20 -16.08
CA VAL A 297 2.89 -7.15 -17.44
C VAL A 297 3.43 -8.53 -17.82
N ALA A 298 2.92 -9.08 -18.91
CA ALA A 298 3.35 -10.39 -19.39
C ALA A 298 4.81 -10.35 -19.87
N LYS A 299 5.52 -11.48 -19.71
CA LYS A 299 6.86 -11.67 -20.27
C LYS A 299 6.87 -11.36 -21.78
N GLY A 300 7.85 -10.57 -22.22
CA GLY A 300 8.02 -10.15 -23.61
C GLY A 300 7.18 -8.94 -24.04
N ALA A 301 6.20 -8.50 -23.25
CA ALA A 301 5.42 -7.31 -23.59
C ALA A 301 6.30 -6.04 -23.53
N ILE A 302 6.19 -5.18 -24.56
CA ILE A 302 6.99 -3.95 -24.67
C ILE A 302 6.36 -2.81 -23.85
N VAL A 303 7.17 -2.19 -22.99
CA VAL A 303 6.83 -0.97 -22.25
C VAL A 303 7.94 0.04 -22.45
N LEU A 304 7.60 1.23 -22.99
CA LEU A 304 8.56 2.32 -23.26
C LEU A 304 9.83 1.82 -23.97
N GLY A 305 9.66 1.03 -25.04
CA GLY A 305 10.73 0.55 -25.91
C GLY A 305 11.44 -0.74 -25.50
N LYS A 306 11.29 -1.23 -24.25
CA LYS A 306 11.98 -2.46 -23.79
C LYS A 306 10.99 -3.57 -23.40
N PRO A 307 11.31 -4.86 -23.66
CA PRO A 307 10.47 -5.98 -23.28
C PRO A 307 10.52 -6.26 -21.77
N CYS A 308 9.41 -6.70 -21.20
CA CYS A 308 9.35 -7.18 -19.83
C CYS A 308 10.11 -8.51 -19.71
N PRO A 309 11.16 -8.62 -18.87
CA PRO A 309 12.00 -9.83 -18.82
C PRO A 309 11.25 -11.04 -18.25
N ARG A 310 10.38 -10.79 -17.26
CA ARG A 310 9.49 -11.75 -16.63
C ARG A 310 8.33 -10.98 -15.99
N GLN A 311 7.18 -11.64 -15.81
CA GLN A 311 6.08 -11.05 -15.06
C GLN A 311 6.46 -10.98 -13.57
N LEU A 312 6.53 -9.78 -12.99
CA LEU A 312 6.97 -9.55 -11.61
C LEU A 312 5.83 -9.55 -10.60
N VAL A 313 4.64 -9.15 -11.04
CA VAL A 313 3.42 -9.16 -10.21
C VAL A 313 2.25 -9.76 -10.97
N HIS A 314 1.24 -10.21 -10.23
CA HIS A 314 0.11 -10.95 -10.74
C HIS A 314 -1.22 -10.39 -10.24
N SER A 315 -2.19 -10.33 -11.15
CA SER A 315 -3.61 -10.39 -10.78
C SER A 315 -4.02 -11.84 -10.52
N ILE A 316 -5.15 -12.06 -9.85
CA ILE A 316 -5.71 -13.41 -9.60
C ILE A 316 -5.80 -14.22 -10.89
N SER A 317 -6.24 -13.58 -11.99
CA SER A 317 -6.37 -14.24 -13.29
C SER A 317 -5.01 -14.68 -13.85
N THR A 318 -4.02 -13.79 -13.83
CA THR A 318 -2.67 -14.12 -14.35
C THR A 318 -1.95 -15.15 -13.48
N ALA A 319 -2.10 -15.07 -12.15
CA ALA A 319 -1.55 -16.05 -11.22
C ALA A 319 -2.20 -17.43 -11.40
N SER A 320 -3.53 -17.49 -11.49
CA SER A 320 -4.25 -18.76 -11.70
C SER A 320 -3.75 -19.51 -12.93
N ARG A 321 -3.54 -18.79 -14.04
CA ARG A 321 -3.00 -19.37 -15.29
C ARG A 321 -1.53 -19.78 -15.17
N ALA A 322 -0.71 -18.96 -14.50
CA ALA A 322 0.73 -19.22 -14.38
C ALA A 322 1.05 -20.40 -13.46
N TYR A 323 0.28 -20.56 -12.38
CA TYR A 323 0.57 -21.52 -11.30
C TYR A 323 -0.38 -22.73 -11.28
N GLY A 324 -1.37 -22.80 -12.16
CA GLY A 324 -2.31 -23.93 -12.23
C GLY A 324 -3.26 -24.04 -11.02
N VAL A 325 -3.36 -23.00 -10.19
CA VAL A 325 -4.26 -22.94 -9.04
C VAL A 325 -5.57 -22.27 -9.45
N THR A 326 -6.71 -22.79 -8.99
CA THR A 326 -8.02 -22.19 -9.31
C THR A 326 -8.16 -20.79 -8.70
N ARG A 327 -8.87 -19.89 -9.39
CA ARG A 327 -9.11 -18.51 -8.90
C ARG A 327 -9.72 -18.48 -7.50
N TRP A 328 -10.64 -19.40 -7.21
CA TRP A 328 -11.30 -19.51 -5.91
C TRP A 328 -10.33 -19.88 -4.78
N GLN A 329 -9.50 -20.92 -4.99
CA GLN A 329 -8.49 -21.32 -4.01
C GLN A 329 -7.47 -20.22 -3.76
N LEU A 330 -7.01 -19.58 -4.84
CA LEU A 330 -6.05 -18.49 -4.77
C LEU A 330 -6.62 -17.28 -4.03
N GLY A 331 -7.81 -16.82 -4.40
CA GLY A 331 -8.48 -15.70 -3.74
C GLY A 331 -8.64 -15.92 -2.23
N ARG A 332 -9.02 -17.13 -1.81
CA ARG A 332 -9.11 -17.49 -0.38
C ARG A 332 -7.78 -17.42 0.34
N ARG A 333 -6.71 -17.97 -0.26
CA ARG A 333 -5.38 -17.94 0.34
C ARG A 333 -4.88 -16.51 0.46
N LEU A 334 -5.09 -15.70 -0.57
CA LEU A 334 -4.72 -14.29 -0.56
C LEU A 334 -5.54 -13.49 0.46
N THR A 335 -6.82 -13.81 0.68
CA THR A 335 -7.62 -13.21 1.75
C THR A 335 -7.10 -13.59 3.13
N ALA A 336 -6.72 -14.85 3.35
CA ALA A 336 -6.11 -15.28 4.61
C ALA A 336 -4.76 -14.58 4.89
N LEU A 337 -4.03 -14.20 3.83
CA LEU A 337 -2.79 -13.40 3.93
C LEU A 337 -3.04 -11.88 4.01
N GLY A 338 -4.28 -11.42 3.98
CA GLY A 338 -4.63 -9.99 3.99
C GLY A 338 -4.38 -9.25 2.68
N LEU A 339 -4.11 -9.97 1.58
CA LEU A 339 -3.80 -9.42 0.25
C LEU A 339 -5.03 -9.31 -0.66
N ALA A 340 -6.17 -9.86 -0.23
CA ALA A 340 -7.42 -9.80 -0.96
C ALA A 340 -8.61 -9.66 0.00
N GLN A 341 -9.68 -9.03 -0.47
CA GLN A 341 -10.96 -8.93 0.22
C GLN A 341 -12.03 -9.68 -0.57
N ARG A 342 -13.00 -10.25 0.14
CA ARG A 342 -14.19 -10.82 -0.51
C ARG A 342 -15.10 -9.68 -0.97
N SER A 343 -15.67 -9.85 -2.16
CA SER A 343 -16.70 -8.95 -2.67
C SER A 343 -17.96 -9.01 -1.79
N ALA A 344 -18.77 -7.96 -1.82
CA ALA A 344 -20.00 -7.85 -1.02
C ALA A 344 -21.05 -8.94 -1.34
N ASP A 345 -21.01 -9.49 -2.55
CA ASP A 345 -21.85 -10.60 -3.00
C ASP A 345 -21.24 -11.99 -2.73
N ASP A 346 -20.04 -12.04 -2.11
CA ASP A 346 -19.25 -13.23 -1.76
C ASP A 346 -18.88 -14.15 -2.95
N ARG A 347 -19.06 -13.67 -4.19
CA ARG A 347 -18.82 -14.44 -5.43
C ARG A 347 -17.43 -14.24 -6.01
N ASP A 348 -16.76 -13.15 -5.64
CA ASP A 348 -15.45 -12.80 -6.18
C ASP A 348 -14.48 -12.27 -5.11
N PHE A 349 -13.20 -12.24 -5.48
CA PHE A 349 -12.11 -11.74 -4.66
C PHE A 349 -11.49 -10.52 -5.30
N ARG A 350 -11.32 -9.47 -4.51
CA ARG A 350 -10.69 -8.24 -4.95
C ARG A 350 -9.35 -8.07 -4.27
N LEU A 351 -8.29 -7.95 -5.06
CA LEU A 351 -6.95 -7.69 -4.53
C LEU A 351 -6.87 -6.29 -3.91
N THR A 352 -6.12 -6.18 -2.81
CA THR A 352 -5.76 -4.88 -2.22
C THR A 352 -4.57 -4.25 -2.96
N ASP A 353 -3.61 -5.07 -3.39
CA ASP A 353 -2.53 -4.71 -4.31
C ASP A 353 -2.21 -5.92 -5.22
N TYR A 354 -1.52 -5.70 -6.33
CA TYR A 354 -1.04 -6.82 -7.16
C TYR A 354 -0.02 -7.65 -6.37
N VAL A 355 -0.06 -8.98 -6.56
CA VAL A 355 0.75 -9.92 -5.77
C VAL A 355 2.07 -10.18 -6.46
N SER A 356 3.20 -10.08 -5.74
CA SER A 356 4.51 -10.37 -6.34
C SER A 356 4.67 -11.84 -6.74
N ALA A 357 5.50 -12.09 -7.74
CA ALA A 357 5.86 -13.44 -8.17
C ALA A 357 6.44 -14.27 -7.01
N GLU A 358 7.23 -13.66 -6.12
CA GLU A 358 7.81 -14.34 -4.96
C GLU A 358 6.75 -14.83 -3.96
N VAL A 359 5.76 -13.99 -3.65
CA VAL A 359 4.62 -14.40 -2.81
C VAL A 359 3.81 -15.47 -3.52
N MET A 360 3.65 -15.36 -4.84
CA MET A 360 2.94 -16.37 -5.61
C MET A 360 3.67 -17.71 -5.66
N ASP A 361 5.00 -17.72 -5.75
CA ASP A 361 5.83 -18.93 -5.72
C ASP A 361 5.67 -19.63 -4.36
N GLN A 362 5.65 -18.87 -3.26
CA GLN A 362 5.38 -19.42 -1.91
C GLN A 362 3.98 -20.01 -1.82
N VAL A 363 2.96 -19.28 -2.27
CA VAL A 363 1.58 -19.74 -2.27
C VAL A 363 1.42 -21.01 -3.11
N ALA A 364 2.01 -21.06 -4.30
CA ALA A 364 1.98 -22.23 -5.16
C ALA A 364 2.72 -23.43 -4.54
N GLY A 365 3.85 -23.18 -3.86
CA GLY A 365 4.57 -24.18 -3.07
C GLY A 365 3.69 -24.80 -1.98
N ASP A 366 2.98 -23.97 -1.22
CA ASP A 366 2.02 -24.42 -0.20
C ASP A 366 0.95 -25.32 -0.85
N PHE A 367 0.38 -24.90 -1.99
CA PHE A 367 -0.64 -25.65 -2.72
C PHE A 367 -0.16 -27.03 -3.19
N ASN A 368 1.06 -27.11 -3.71
CA ASN A 368 1.67 -28.35 -4.18
C ASN A 368 2.00 -29.31 -3.03
N ALA A 369 2.26 -28.78 -1.83
CA ALA A 369 2.50 -29.58 -0.63
C ALA A 369 1.21 -30.13 0.00
N LEU A 370 0.03 -29.57 -0.33
CA LEU A 370 -1.22 -29.98 0.30
C LEU A 370 -1.56 -31.44 0.03
N MET A 371 -1.82 -32.18 1.10
CA MET A 371 -2.21 -33.58 1.07
C MET A 371 -3.73 -33.72 1.00
N THR A 372 -4.21 -34.75 0.30
CA THR A 372 -5.63 -35.12 0.31
C THR A 372 -5.97 -35.85 1.62
N ALA A 373 -7.26 -35.97 1.95
CA ALA A 373 -7.68 -36.76 3.12
C ALA A 373 -7.19 -38.22 3.09
N GLY A 374 -7.04 -38.81 1.90
CA GLY A 374 -6.50 -40.17 1.76
C GLY A 374 -5.04 -40.24 2.16
N ASP A 375 -4.21 -39.39 1.55
CA ASP A 375 -2.77 -39.32 1.82
C ASP A 375 -2.50 -38.95 3.28
N THR A 376 -3.26 -38.00 3.83
CA THR A 376 -3.15 -37.59 5.25
C THR A 376 -3.49 -38.73 6.20
N ALA A 377 -4.56 -39.49 5.93
CA ALA A 377 -4.94 -40.63 6.76
C ALA A 377 -3.85 -41.72 6.75
N GLN A 378 -3.34 -42.03 5.55
CA GLN A 378 -2.22 -42.97 5.38
C GLN A 378 -0.95 -42.52 6.10
N TRP A 379 -0.61 -41.23 5.98
CA TRP A 379 0.57 -40.64 6.63
C TRP A 379 0.50 -40.71 8.16
N LEU A 380 -0.67 -40.38 8.73
CA LEU A 380 -0.94 -40.48 10.17
C LEU A 380 -1.10 -41.93 10.67
N GLY A 381 -1.25 -42.91 9.77
CA GLY A 381 -1.53 -44.30 10.11
C GLY A 381 -2.94 -44.51 10.69
N ILE A 382 -3.92 -43.72 10.25
CA ILE A 382 -5.32 -43.82 10.68
C ILE A 382 -6.23 -44.08 9.48
N ASP A 383 -7.44 -44.55 9.75
CA ASP A 383 -8.49 -44.63 8.73
C ASP A 383 -9.09 -43.23 8.46
N ARG A 384 -9.67 -43.07 7.27
CA ARG A 384 -10.25 -41.79 6.82
C ARG A 384 -11.41 -41.32 7.72
N PHE A 385 -12.16 -42.24 8.32
CA PHE A 385 -13.27 -41.90 9.21
C PHE A 385 -12.77 -41.27 10.52
N LEU A 386 -11.71 -41.81 11.11
CA LEU A 386 -11.05 -41.22 12.27
C LEU A 386 -10.45 -39.85 11.94
N LEU A 387 -9.83 -39.67 10.76
CA LEU A 387 -9.34 -38.36 10.32
C LEU A 387 -10.48 -37.32 10.27
N THR A 388 -11.63 -37.69 9.70
CA THR A 388 -12.81 -36.81 9.66
C THR A 388 -13.23 -36.40 11.07
N LYS A 389 -13.32 -37.34 12.03
CA LYS A 389 -13.65 -37.02 13.43
C LYS A 389 -12.65 -36.04 14.07
N LEU A 390 -11.35 -36.29 13.91
CA LEU A 390 -10.31 -35.39 14.42
C LEU A 390 -10.39 -34.00 13.78
N THR A 391 -10.79 -33.94 12.51
CA THR A 391 -10.95 -32.68 11.77
C THR A 391 -12.18 -31.91 12.23
N ASP A 392 -13.33 -32.57 12.33
CA ASP A 392 -14.60 -31.94 12.73
C ASP A 392 -14.57 -31.51 14.21
N GLY A 393 -13.83 -32.24 15.06
CA GLY A 393 -13.54 -31.87 16.44
C GLY A 393 -12.49 -30.76 16.60
N GLY A 394 -11.89 -30.28 15.51
CA GLY A 394 -10.92 -29.17 15.51
C GLY A 394 -9.51 -29.54 15.97
N VAL A 395 -9.20 -30.82 16.14
CA VAL A 395 -7.86 -31.30 16.53
C VAL A 395 -6.88 -31.14 15.36
N ILE A 396 -7.31 -31.50 14.16
CA ILE A 396 -6.55 -31.33 12.92
C ILE A 396 -7.26 -30.29 12.07
N GLN A 397 -6.59 -29.20 11.73
CA GLN A 397 -7.18 -28.11 10.96
C GLN A 397 -7.12 -28.40 9.45
N LYS A 398 -8.22 -28.11 8.74
CA LYS A 398 -8.22 -28.08 7.28
C LYS A 398 -7.50 -26.81 6.83
N PHE A 399 -6.71 -26.90 5.77
CA PHE A 399 -6.11 -25.72 5.14
C PHE A 399 -7.18 -24.74 4.61
N PHE A 400 -8.32 -25.27 4.17
CA PHE A 400 -9.50 -24.51 3.80
C PHE A 400 -10.63 -24.76 4.79
N ALA A 401 -11.07 -23.72 5.50
CA ALA A 401 -12.16 -23.80 6.49
C ALA A 401 -13.57 -24.02 5.90
N ASP A 402 -13.71 -24.34 4.61
CA ASP A 402 -15.02 -24.48 3.98
C ASP A 402 -15.70 -25.79 4.37
N LYS A 403 -17.03 -25.76 4.51
CA LYS A 403 -17.81 -26.96 4.83
C LYS A 403 -17.92 -27.92 3.65
N HIS A 404 -18.00 -27.40 2.42
CA HIS A 404 -18.28 -28.21 1.22
C HIS A 404 -17.05 -28.54 0.36
N ALA A 405 -15.89 -27.93 0.63
CA ALA A 405 -14.67 -28.23 -0.11
C ALA A 405 -14.07 -29.58 0.30
N SER A 406 -13.49 -30.30 -0.65
CA SER A 406 -12.68 -31.48 -0.32
C SER A 406 -11.55 -31.08 0.64
N PRO A 407 -11.46 -31.71 1.82
CA PRO A 407 -10.49 -31.30 2.83
C PRO A 407 -9.06 -31.53 2.34
N ARG A 408 -8.23 -30.50 2.51
CA ARG A 408 -6.79 -30.55 2.27
C ARG A 408 -6.06 -30.17 3.54
N TYR A 409 -4.90 -30.77 3.73
CA TYR A 409 -4.10 -30.62 4.95
C TYR A 409 -2.67 -30.25 4.58
N HIS A 410 -2.08 -29.34 5.35
CA HIS A 410 -0.69 -28.96 5.14
C HIS A 410 0.24 -29.92 5.92
N PRO A 411 1.28 -30.49 5.30
CA PRO A 411 2.21 -31.41 5.97
C PRO A 411 2.84 -30.83 7.23
N ARG A 412 3.13 -29.52 7.25
CA ARG A 412 3.66 -28.85 8.45
C ARG A 412 2.70 -28.95 9.64
N ASP A 413 1.41 -28.69 9.45
CA ASP A 413 0.43 -28.74 10.54
C ASP A 413 0.28 -30.17 11.08
N LEU A 414 0.31 -31.16 10.17
CA LEU A 414 0.31 -32.59 10.52
C LEU A 414 1.58 -32.98 11.31
N SER A 415 2.73 -32.46 10.90
CA SER A 415 4.00 -32.69 11.60
C SER A 415 4.02 -32.06 12.98
N THR A 416 3.50 -30.84 13.14
CA THR A 416 3.35 -30.17 14.44
C THR A 416 2.43 -30.97 15.36
N PHE A 417 1.28 -31.41 14.85
CA PHE A 417 0.33 -32.24 15.59
C PHE A 417 0.95 -33.55 16.08
N ILE A 418 1.61 -34.31 15.19
CA ILE A 418 2.19 -35.59 15.58
C ILE A 418 3.42 -35.42 16.48
N THR A 419 4.17 -34.33 16.31
CA THR A 419 5.34 -34.01 17.17
C THR A 419 4.88 -33.65 18.57
N ALA A 420 3.81 -32.87 18.71
CA ALA A 420 3.22 -32.56 20.02
C ALA A 420 2.78 -33.83 20.75
N LEU A 421 2.17 -34.78 20.06
CA LEU A 421 1.81 -36.08 20.66
C LEU A 421 3.03 -36.93 21.00
N ASN A 422 4.02 -37.02 20.11
CA ASN A 422 5.24 -37.78 20.38
C ASN A 422 6.08 -37.17 21.51
N GLY A 423 6.04 -35.85 21.70
CA GLY A 423 6.71 -35.18 22.82
C GLY A 423 6.16 -35.56 24.19
N LEU A 424 4.95 -36.11 24.25
CA LEU A 424 4.34 -36.66 25.47
C LEU A 424 4.66 -38.15 25.67
N ALA A 425 5.28 -38.81 24.69
CA ALA A 425 5.43 -40.26 24.66
C ALA A 425 6.79 -40.72 25.18
N GLU A 426 6.78 -41.60 26.17
CA GLU A 426 7.97 -42.29 26.69
C GLU A 426 8.05 -43.74 26.19
N SER A 427 9.28 -44.25 26.04
CA SER A 427 9.49 -45.67 25.75
C SER A 427 9.29 -46.50 27.02
N GLY A 428 8.43 -47.51 26.98
CA GLY A 428 8.19 -48.36 28.14
C GLY A 428 7.33 -49.58 27.86
N ALA A 429 7.34 -50.53 28.79
CA ALA A 429 6.51 -51.73 28.71
C ALA A 429 5.01 -51.38 28.78
N ILE A 430 4.22 -52.06 27.95
CA ILE A 430 2.77 -51.93 27.84
C ILE A 430 2.14 -53.12 28.58
N ASN A 431 1.18 -52.83 29.45
CA ASN A 431 0.31 -53.82 30.08
C ASN A 431 -1.13 -53.66 29.54
N GLU A 432 -2.10 -54.41 30.06
CA GLU A 432 -3.49 -54.38 29.60
C GLU A 432 -4.20 -53.02 29.75
N ASP A 433 -3.66 -52.11 30.59
CA ASP A 433 -4.22 -50.77 30.83
C ASP A 433 -3.69 -49.69 29.87
N TRP A 434 -2.66 -50.00 29.08
CA TRP A 434 -2.10 -49.09 28.08
C TRP A 434 -2.70 -49.39 26.71
N LEU A 435 -3.65 -48.55 26.27
CA LEU A 435 -4.43 -48.77 25.05
C LEU A 435 -4.16 -47.69 24.01
N ASP A 436 -4.41 -47.99 22.73
CA ASP A 436 -4.39 -46.95 21.72
C ASP A 436 -5.48 -45.90 21.99
N ILE A 437 -5.24 -44.66 21.54
CA ILE A 437 -6.14 -43.52 21.83
C ILE A 437 -7.60 -43.82 21.38
N PRO A 438 -7.86 -44.37 20.18
CA PRO A 438 -9.23 -44.73 19.77
C PRO A 438 -9.90 -45.78 20.67
N THR A 439 -9.19 -46.83 21.09
CA THR A 439 -9.73 -47.90 21.93
C THR A 439 -10.00 -47.40 23.34
N ALA A 440 -9.10 -46.58 23.90
CA ALA A 440 -9.31 -45.92 25.18
C ALA A 440 -10.54 -44.99 25.13
N ALA A 441 -10.67 -44.20 24.07
CA ALA A 441 -11.81 -43.33 23.82
C ALA A 441 -13.14 -44.13 23.76
N HIS A 442 -13.15 -45.26 23.06
CA HIS A 442 -14.30 -46.15 22.98
C HIS A 442 -14.67 -46.75 24.35
N ARG A 443 -13.70 -47.29 25.12
CA ARG A 443 -13.95 -47.84 26.46
C ARG A 443 -14.50 -46.80 27.44
N LEU A 444 -14.05 -45.55 27.32
CA LEU A 444 -14.50 -44.45 28.17
C LEU A 444 -15.74 -43.72 27.62
N ARG A 445 -16.31 -44.17 26.49
CA ARG A 445 -17.46 -43.55 25.79
C ARG A 445 -17.26 -42.05 25.52
N CYS A 446 -16.03 -41.66 25.22
CA CYS A 446 -15.65 -40.29 24.91
C CYS A 446 -15.22 -40.20 23.43
N PRO A 447 -15.61 -39.16 22.67
CA PRO A 447 -15.15 -38.99 21.30
C PRO A 447 -13.62 -38.90 21.19
N THR A 448 -13.03 -39.53 20.17
CA THR A 448 -11.58 -39.63 20.03
C THR A 448 -10.89 -38.28 19.86
N ASP A 449 -11.51 -37.34 19.16
CA ASP A 449 -11.09 -35.95 19.03
C ASP A 449 -11.00 -35.25 20.39
N ARG A 450 -11.98 -35.49 21.26
CA ARG A 450 -12.02 -34.93 22.60
C ARG A 450 -10.93 -35.50 23.49
N VAL A 451 -10.75 -36.83 23.47
CA VAL A 451 -9.67 -37.51 24.20
C VAL A 451 -8.32 -36.99 23.74
N THR A 452 -8.10 -36.86 22.43
CA THR A 452 -6.86 -36.34 21.87
C THR A 452 -6.62 -34.89 22.31
N THR A 453 -7.67 -34.07 22.33
CA THR A 453 -7.60 -32.68 22.83
C THR A 453 -7.24 -32.64 24.32
N LEU A 454 -7.83 -33.50 25.14
CA LEU A 454 -7.52 -33.60 26.58
C LEU A 454 -6.06 -33.99 26.81
N ILE A 455 -5.57 -34.99 26.08
CA ILE A 455 -4.17 -35.42 26.15
C ILE A 455 -3.24 -34.25 25.88
N LEU A 456 -3.48 -33.50 24.80
CA LEU A 456 -2.65 -32.35 24.42
C LEU A 456 -2.77 -31.18 25.41
N LYS A 457 -3.98 -30.88 25.91
CA LYS A 457 -4.20 -29.75 26.82
C LYS A 457 -3.70 -29.99 28.25
N GLN A 458 -3.85 -31.22 28.75
CA GLN A 458 -3.46 -31.60 30.11
C GLN A 458 -2.08 -32.28 30.15
N TYR A 459 -1.37 -32.34 29.02
CA TYR A 459 -0.06 -32.98 28.90
C TYR A 459 -0.05 -34.42 29.47
N ILE A 460 -1.10 -35.20 29.17
CA ILE A 460 -1.24 -36.56 29.70
C ILE A 460 -0.12 -37.42 29.09
N PRO A 461 0.71 -38.08 29.92
CA PRO A 461 1.80 -38.92 29.42
C PRO A 461 1.30 -40.05 28.53
N LEU A 462 2.01 -40.27 27.44
CA LEU A 462 1.79 -41.37 26.51
C LEU A 462 2.95 -42.36 26.62
N ARG A 463 2.71 -43.58 26.13
CA ARG A 463 3.76 -44.57 25.92
C ARG A 463 3.81 -45.04 24.48
N ARG A 464 4.97 -45.52 24.09
CA ARG A 464 5.19 -46.24 22.84
C ARG A 464 6.08 -47.45 23.09
N GLU A 465 5.77 -48.55 22.42
CA GLU A 465 6.63 -49.73 22.39
C GLU A 465 7.99 -49.41 21.76
N PRO A 466 9.10 -50.06 22.20
CA PRO A 466 10.37 -50.03 21.49
C PRO A 466 10.18 -50.46 20.02
N ASP A 467 10.85 -49.80 19.08
CA ASP A 467 10.81 -50.11 17.64
C ASP A 467 9.45 -49.93 16.92
N CYS A 468 8.44 -49.39 17.60
CA CYS A 468 7.14 -49.10 17.01
C CYS A 468 7.13 -47.73 16.28
N SER A 469 6.25 -47.59 15.27
CA SER A 469 6.15 -46.34 14.49
C SER A 469 5.84 -45.10 15.35
N SER A 470 6.21 -43.89 14.92
CA SER A 470 5.83 -42.62 15.58
C SER A 470 4.45 -42.09 15.14
N ARG A 471 3.62 -42.96 14.54
CA ARG A 471 2.31 -42.62 14.00
C ARG A 471 1.23 -42.67 15.07
N PHE A 472 0.08 -42.05 14.79
CA PHE A 472 -0.98 -41.82 15.78
C PHE A 472 -1.44 -43.10 16.49
N ARG A 473 -1.65 -44.20 15.73
CA ARG A 473 -2.08 -45.49 16.28
C ARG A 473 -1.03 -46.24 17.10
N ALA A 474 0.24 -45.83 17.08
CA ALA A 474 1.28 -46.46 17.89
C ALA A 474 1.36 -45.89 19.31
N LEU A 475 0.77 -44.72 19.53
CA LEU A 475 0.72 -44.07 20.83
C LEU A 475 -0.29 -44.74 21.74
N ARG A 476 0.07 -44.86 23.02
CA ARG A 476 -0.72 -45.54 24.04
C ARG A 476 -0.95 -44.61 25.21
N VAL A 477 -2.16 -44.65 25.75
CA VAL A 477 -2.56 -43.86 26.91
C VAL A 477 -2.98 -44.79 28.04
N HIS A 478 -2.57 -44.46 29.26
CA HIS A 478 -2.92 -45.23 30.45
C HIS A 478 -4.39 -45.00 30.81
N LEU A 479 -5.20 -46.05 30.76
CA LEU A 479 -6.66 -45.96 30.91
C LEU A 479 -7.10 -45.37 32.27
N PRO A 480 -6.50 -45.75 33.43
CA PRO A 480 -6.82 -45.13 34.72
C PRO A 480 -6.53 -43.62 34.76
N THR A 481 -5.35 -43.20 34.31
CA THR A 481 -4.96 -41.78 34.27
C THR A 481 -5.88 -40.97 33.37
N LEU A 482 -6.26 -41.52 32.21
CA LEU A 482 -7.21 -40.85 31.33
C LEU A 482 -8.62 -40.77 31.94
N ARG A 483 -9.05 -41.80 32.68
CA ARG A 483 -10.34 -41.79 33.40
C ARG A 483 -10.35 -40.71 34.48
N GLU A 484 -9.26 -40.57 35.23
CA GLU A 484 -9.08 -39.50 36.21
C GLU A 484 -9.09 -38.13 35.54
N ALA A 485 -8.35 -37.95 34.44
CA ALA A 485 -8.33 -36.71 33.65
C ALA A 485 -9.72 -36.29 33.14
N ILE A 486 -10.54 -37.25 32.68
CA ILE A 486 -11.91 -37.01 32.26
C ILE A 486 -12.83 -36.66 33.45
N SER A 487 -12.53 -37.22 34.63
CA SER A 487 -13.29 -36.99 35.86
C SER A 487 -12.83 -35.73 36.62
N CYS A 488 -11.64 -35.23 36.28
CA CYS A 488 -11.00 -34.08 36.90
C CYS A 488 -11.87 -32.81 36.67
N PRO A 489 -12.07 -31.97 37.71
CA PRO A 489 -12.82 -30.73 37.58
C PRO A 489 -12.24 -29.84 36.49
N VAL A 490 -13.04 -29.54 35.46
CA VAL A 490 -12.64 -28.56 34.44
C VAL A 490 -12.72 -27.18 35.09
N ASP A 491 -11.59 -26.47 35.13
CA ASP A 491 -11.47 -25.13 35.72
C ASP A 491 -11.93 -25.05 37.20
N GLY A 492 -11.68 -26.12 37.97
CA GLY A 492 -12.07 -26.20 39.38
C GLY A 492 -13.57 -26.40 39.62
N ALA A 493 -14.37 -26.65 38.58
CA ALA A 493 -15.80 -26.87 38.71
C ALA A 493 -16.19 -28.36 38.80
N LEU A 494 -17.03 -28.68 39.78
CA LEU A 494 -17.44 -30.02 40.15
C LEU A 494 -18.78 -30.41 39.48
N PRO A 495 -18.93 -31.68 39.05
CA PRO A 495 -20.21 -32.18 38.58
C PRO A 495 -21.30 -32.12 39.66
N PRO A 496 -22.56 -31.81 39.30
CA PRO A 496 -23.66 -31.69 40.27
C PRO A 496 -23.85 -32.92 41.17
N GLY A 497 -23.72 -34.14 40.64
CA GLY A 497 -23.85 -35.37 41.42
C GLY A 497 -22.73 -35.58 42.44
N THR A 498 -21.55 -34.98 42.24
CA THR A 498 -20.45 -35.01 43.22
C THR A 498 -20.73 -34.02 44.34
N VAL A 499 -21.15 -32.80 44.01
CA VAL A 499 -21.49 -31.77 45.02
C VAL A 499 -22.70 -32.17 45.86
N ALA A 500 -23.73 -32.76 45.25
CA ALA A 500 -24.89 -33.29 45.97
C ALA A 500 -24.48 -34.30 47.07
N ARG A 501 -23.55 -35.20 46.75
CA ARG A 501 -23.00 -36.15 47.73
C ARG A 501 -22.13 -35.47 48.79
N MET A 502 -21.27 -34.52 48.40
CA MET A 502 -20.40 -33.80 49.34
C MET A 502 -21.19 -32.97 50.36
N LEU A 503 -22.33 -32.42 49.97
CA LEU A 503 -23.22 -31.65 50.84
C LEU A 503 -24.32 -32.52 51.49
N GLU A 504 -24.36 -33.82 51.18
CA GLU A 504 -25.42 -34.75 51.62
C GLU A 504 -26.84 -34.29 51.28
N ILE A 505 -27.01 -33.65 50.12
CA ILE A 505 -28.29 -33.15 49.61
C ILE A 505 -28.75 -33.88 48.35
N ASP A 506 -30.05 -33.81 48.06
CA ASP A 506 -30.57 -34.26 46.78
C ASP A 506 -30.31 -33.26 45.64
N ILE A 507 -30.34 -33.73 44.39
CA ILE A 507 -30.09 -32.87 43.21
C ILE A 507 -31.09 -31.72 43.12
N ARG A 508 -32.31 -31.90 43.65
CA ARG A 508 -33.33 -30.86 43.68
C ARG A 508 -32.91 -29.68 44.57
N THR A 509 -32.46 -29.96 45.79
CA THR A 509 -31.96 -28.94 46.72
C THR A 509 -30.72 -28.27 46.16
N LEU A 510 -29.81 -29.04 45.54
CA LEU A 510 -28.65 -28.47 44.87
C LEU A 510 -29.02 -27.48 43.76
N ARG A 511 -30.03 -27.78 42.94
CA ARG A 511 -30.51 -26.84 41.91
C ARG A 511 -31.09 -25.58 42.53
N ALA A 512 -31.87 -25.70 43.60
CA ALA A 512 -32.41 -24.55 44.32
C ALA A 512 -31.31 -23.66 44.91
N LEU A 513 -30.21 -24.24 45.41
CA LEU A 513 -29.04 -23.49 45.88
C LEU A 513 -28.32 -22.75 44.76
N VAL A 514 -28.19 -23.37 43.59
CA VAL A 514 -27.57 -22.74 42.41
C VAL A 514 -28.47 -21.63 41.85
N ASP A 515 -29.76 -21.87 41.71
CA ASP A 515 -30.71 -20.89 41.17
C ASP A 515 -30.97 -19.74 42.16
N GLY A 516 -30.89 -20.00 43.47
CA GLY A 516 -30.93 -19.00 44.53
C GLY A 516 -29.61 -18.23 44.74
N GLY A 517 -28.57 -18.52 43.95
CA GLY A 517 -27.28 -17.82 44.01
C GLY A 517 -26.40 -18.17 45.21
N HIS A 518 -26.75 -19.21 45.98
CA HIS A 518 -25.95 -19.69 47.11
C HIS A 518 -24.76 -20.56 46.69
N LEU A 519 -24.82 -21.14 45.50
CA LEU A 519 -23.72 -21.86 44.86
C LEU A 519 -23.47 -21.30 43.46
N ALA A 520 -22.26 -20.82 43.21
CA ALA A 520 -21.86 -20.33 41.91
C ALA A 520 -21.68 -21.49 40.93
N SER A 521 -22.25 -21.36 39.73
CA SER A 521 -22.13 -22.36 38.66
C SER A 521 -21.49 -21.77 37.42
N ILE A 522 -20.65 -22.55 36.73
CA ILE A 522 -20.11 -22.20 35.41
C ILE A 522 -20.60 -23.18 34.34
N PRO A 523 -20.85 -22.70 33.10
CA PRO A 523 -21.12 -23.59 31.98
C PRO A 523 -19.84 -24.32 31.58
N VAL A 524 -19.86 -25.66 31.70
CA VAL A 524 -18.77 -26.54 31.31
C VAL A 524 -19.25 -27.45 30.18
N THR A 525 -18.41 -27.62 29.16
CA THR A 525 -18.70 -28.60 28.12
C THR A 525 -18.25 -29.97 28.61
N GLU A 526 -19.20 -30.86 28.93
CA GLU A 526 -18.89 -32.17 29.52
C GLU A 526 -17.95 -32.95 28.57
N PRO A 527 -16.79 -33.42 29.06
CA PRO A 527 -15.82 -34.10 28.20
C PRO A 527 -16.41 -35.33 27.51
N GLN A 528 -17.20 -36.15 28.23
CA GLN A 528 -17.78 -37.39 27.71
C GLN A 528 -18.91 -37.16 26.70
N SER A 529 -19.91 -36.33 27.04
CA SER A 529 -21.12 -36.20 26.22
C SER A 529 -21.08 -35.06 25.20
N GLY A 530 -20.11 -34.15 25.28
CA GLY A 530 -20.08 -32.98 24.42
C GLY A 530 -21.06 -31.87 24.82
N ARG A 531 -21.98 -32.13 25.77
CA ARG A 531 -23.08 -31.22 26.11
C ARG A 531 -22.62 -30.11 27.05
N GLN A 532 -23.17 -28.91 26.86
CA GLN A 532 -23.05 -27.83 27.85
C GLN A 532 -23.85 -28.20 29.09
N ARG A 533 -23.19 -28.21 30.26
CA ARG A 533 -23.80 -28.49 31.56
C ARG A 533 -23.35 -27.45 32.57
N ARG A 534 -24.21 -27.12 33.53
CA ARG A 534 -23.87 -26.23 34.64
C ARG A 534 -23.14 -27.03 35.72
N TYR A 535 -21.85 -26.79 35.88
CA TYR A 535 -21.03 -27.37 36.96
C TYR A 535 -20.88 -26.33 38.06
N ILE A 536 -20.64 -26.76 39.30
CA ILE A 536 -20.57 -25.86 40.46
C ILE A 536 -19.11 -25.54 40.74
N GLN A 537 -18.75 -24.27 40.92
CA GLN A 537 -17.37 -23.90 41.22
C GLN A 537 -16.93 -24.47 42.57
N GLY A 538 -15.77 -25.13 42.63
CA GLY A 538 -15.29 -25.81 43.84
C GLY A 538 -15.10 -24.87 45.03
N ASN A 539 -14.55 -23.68 44.80
CA ASN A 539 -14.42 -22.63 45.82
C ASN A 539 -15.78 -22.23 46.43
N SER A 540 -16.81 -22.13 45.61
CA SER A 540 -18.17 -21.81 46.08
C SER A 540 -18.76 -22.93 46.93
N VAL A 541 -18.40 -24.20 46.68
CA VAL A 541 -18.82 -25.32 47.53
C VAL A 541 -18.13 -25.24 48.89
N GLU A 542 -16.83 -24.96 48.91
CA GLU A 542 -16.06 -24.82 50.15
C GLU A 542 -16.56 -23.64 51.00
N ASP A 543 -16.81 -22.49 50.38
CA ASP A 543 -17.39 -21.31 51.05
C ASP A 543 -18.78 -21.62 51.60
N PHE A 544 -19.60 -22.35 50.85
CA PHE A 544 -20.90 -22.79 51.31
C PHE A 544 -20.79 -23.71 52.53
N GLN A 545 -19.88 -24.69 52.53
CA GLN A 545 -19.68 -25.60 53.68
C GLN A 545 -19.16 -24.87 54.94
N ARG A 546 -18.41 -23.77 54.76
CA ARG A 546 -17.95 -22.91 55.87
C ARG A 546 -19.09 -22.11 56.51
N SER A 547 -20.01 -21.60 55.69
CA SER A 547 -21.09 -20.71 56.16
C SER A 547 -22.38 -21.45 56.50
N PHE A 548 -22.62 -22.61 55.91
CA PHE A 548 -23.89 -23.34 56.01
C PHE A 548 -23.68 -24.81 56.40
N ILE A 549 -24.69 -25.38 57.04
CA ILE A 549 -24.75 -26.80 57.38
C ILE A 549 -26.15 -27.32 57.06
N THR A 550 -26.22 -28.49 56.46
CA THR A 550 -27.50 -29.15 56.16
C THR A 550 -28.04 -29.81 57.43
N VAL A 551 -29.36 -29.95 57.54
CA VAL A 551 -29.97 -30.59 58.72
C VAL A 551 -29.52 -32.04 58.89
N THR A 552 -29.19 -32.74 57.80
CA THR A 552 -28.64 -34.09 57.79
C THR A 552 -27.23 -34.13 58.39
N GLN A 553 -26.36 -33.21 57.98
CA GLN A 553 -25.01 -33.07 58.55
C GLN A 553 -25.06 -32.66 60.02
N LEU A 554 -25.91 -31.69 60.37
CA LEU A 554 -26.08 -31.21 61.74
C LEU A 554 -26.61 -32.31 62.67
N ALA A 555 -27.59 -33.10 62.20
CA ALA A 555 -28.11 -34.23 62.96
C ALA A 555 -27.07 -35.32 63.15
N THR A 556 -26.20 -35.55 62.16
CA THR A 556 -25.08 -36.48 62.26
C THR A 556 -24.03 -36.00 63.28
N GLU A 557 -23.65 -34.72 63.22
CA GLU A 557 -22.74 -34.09 64.20
C GLU A 557 -23.30 -34.23 65.64
N ASN A 558 -24.61 -34.04 65.81
CA ASN A 558 -25.29 -34.13 67.11
C ASN A 558 -25.79 -35.54 67.50
N ARG A 559 -25.52 -36.57 66.67
CA ARG A 559 -25.99 -37.96 66.82
C ARG A 559 -27.50 -38.09 67.05
N ARG A 560 -28.29 -37.36 66.26
CA ARG A 560 -29.76 -37.33 66.30
C ARG A 560 -30.36 -37.66 64.93
N ASN A 561 -31.68 -37.86 64.89
CA ASN A 561 -32.41 -37.98 63.64
C ASN A 561 -32.65 -36.60 62.99
N PRO A 562 -32.50 -36.44 61.66
CA PRO A 562 -32.66 -35.15 60.98
C PRO A 562 -34.00 -34.44 61.25
N GLY A 563 -35.10 -35.20 61.36
CA GLY A 563 -36.40 -34.63 61.67
C GLY A 563 -36.51 -34.06 63.08
N VAL A 564 -35.84 -34.69 64.07
CA VAL A 564 -35.80 -34.20 65.45
C VAL A 564 -34.91 -32.96 65.55
N GLU A 565 -33.78 -32.97 64.85
CA GLU A 565 -32.88 -31.82 64.81
C GLU A 565 -33.56 -30.59 64.18
N ALA A 566 -34.34 -30.78 63.10
CA ALA A 566 -35.09 -29.70 62.48
C ALA A 566 -36.08 -29.01 63.46
N ILE A 567 -36.77 -29.79 64.30
CA ILE A 567 -37.72 -29.29 65.30
C ILE A 567 -36.98 -28.51 66.39
N ILE A 568 -35.87 -29.06 66.90
CA ILE A 568 -35.06 -28.40 67.94
C ILE A 568 -34.56 -27.03 67.47
N GLN A 569 -34.08 -26.92 66.23
CA GLN A 569 -33.59 -25.64 65.71
C GLN A 569 -34.74 -24.65 65.43
N ALA A 570 -35.92 -25.14 65.05
CA ALA A 570 -37.13 -24.31 64.93
C ALA A 570 -37.60 -23.77 66.30
N ASP A 571 -37.60 -24.61 67.35
CA ASP A 571 -37.93 -24.21 68.72
C ASP A 571 -36.94 -23.19 69.30
N ARG A 572 -35.68 -23.22 68.83
CA ARG A 572 -34.65 -22.22 69.14
C ARG A 572 -34.79 -20.91 68.37
N GLY A 573 -35.77 -20.81 67.47
CA GLY A 573 -36.01 -19.62 66.65
C GLY A 573 -34.97 -19.40 65.56
N ILE A 574 -34.25 -20.45 65.12
CA ILE A 574 -33.22 -20.33 64.07
C ILE A 574 -33.88 -20.43 62.69
N ASP A 575 -33.71 -19.38 61.89
CA ASP A 575 -34.26 -19.31 60.55
C ASP A 575 -33.55 -20.29 59.60
N ARG A 576 -34.36 -21.06 58.85
CA ARG A 576 -33.85 -21.87 57.74
C ARG A 576 -33.49 -20.96 56.56
N LEU A 577 -32.51 -21.39 55.76
CA LEU A 577 -32.20 -20.74 54.50
C LEU A 577 -33.48 -20.68 53.63
N PRO A 578 -33.81 -19.54 52.99
CA PRO A 578 -35.06 -19.36 52.25
C PRO A 578 -35.01 -20.08 50.88
N ILE A 579 -35.07 -21.41 50.92
CA ILE A 579 -35.18 -22.30 49.76
C ILE A 579 -36.59 -22.94 49.71
N PRO A 580 -37.08 -23.39 48.54
CA PRO A 580 -38.43 -23.92 48.39
C PRO A 580 -38.73 -25.07 49.37
N GLU A 581 -39.94 -25.12 49.92
CA GLU A 581 -40.32 -26.02 51.05
C GLU A 581 -40.12 -27.52 50.80
N ARG A 582 -40.04 -27.94 49.54
CA ARG A 582 -39.79 -29.33 49.15
C ARG A 582 -38.30 -29.68 49.04
N CYS A 583 -37.40 -28.78 49.46
CA CYS A 583 -35.96 -28.98 49.54
C CYS A 583 -35.55 -29.33 50.97
N GLN A 584 -34.37 -29.92 51.14
CA GLN A 584 -33.85 -30.23 52.47
C GLN A 584 -33.53 -28.95 53.25
N THR A 585 -33.74 -28.97 54.57
CA THR A 585 -33.49 -27.80 55.43
C THR A 585 -32.00 -27.53 55.60
N ILE A 586 -31.60 -26.27 55.47
CA ILE A 586 -30.22 -25.81 55.58
C ILE A 586 -30.19 -24.61 56.50
N TYR A 587 -29.19 -24.54 57.38
CA TYR A 587 -29.01 -23.48 58.36
C TYR A 587 -27.66 -22.80 58.18
N ARG A 588 -27.53 -21.56 58.64
CA ARG A 588 -26.24 -20.89 58.75
C ARG A 588 -25.52 -21.37 60.00
N ARG A 589 -24.25 -21.76 59.86
CA ARG A 589 -23.45 -22.26 60.99
C ARG A 589 -23.31 -21.24 62.13
N VAL A 590 -23.35 -19.94 61.83
CA VAL A 590 -23.28 -18.87 62.84
C VAL A 590 -24.50 -18.78 63.73
N ASP A 591 -25.66 -19.24 63.25
CA ASP A 591 -26.94 -19.13 63.97
C ASP A 591 -27.21 -20.35 64.88
N ILE A 592 -26.41 -21.42 64.77
CA ILE A 592 -26.62 -22.70 65.48
C ILE A 592 -25.80 -22.83 66.78
N ARG A 593 -24.93 -21.86 67.08
CA ARG A 593 -24.03 -21.93 68.24
C ARG A 593 -24.74 -21.92 69.59
#